data_AF-A0A441TPS3-F1
#
_entry.id   AF-A0A441TPS3-F1
#
_cell.length_a   1.000
_cell.length_b   1.000
_cell.length_c   1.000
_cell.angle_alpha   90.00
_cell.angle_beta   90.00
_cell.angle_gamma   90.00
#
_symmetry.space_group_name_H-M   'P 1'
#
loop_
_entity.id
_entity.type
_entity.pdbx_description
1 polymer ?
#
loop_
_entity_poly.entity_id
_entity_poly.type
_entity_poly.pdbx_seq_one_letter_code
_entity_poly.pdbx_strand_id
1 'polypeptide(L)'
;MTTHIDHAPSIADAENPGFEEEIEVTASATSGTILWGFALVALLLLPIATREGRRDLGMFQEPWFWPMTALGFGLIGGAMFPILLVRLSRDPGFGRRVLAAFEGMGKSLQYGAAFLVYLVAVNYLGFTISSILFMQALYLMSGLRGGRWPWVALAVTFAIVLAFRVGLDIWFPVPVFLQFFPASVGNFMGGYL
;
A
#
# COMPACT_ATOMS: atom_id res chain seq x y z
N MET A 1 27.78 35.24 4.87
CA MET A 1 26.35 35.18 5.25
C MET A 1 25.56 34.92 3.99
N THR A 2 25.22 33.67 3.72
CA THR A 2 24.36 33.30 2.58
C THR A 2 22.91 33.36 3.06
N THR A 3 22.18 34.37 2.59
CA THR A 3 20.74 34.50 2.77
C THR A 3 20.03 33.32 2.13
N HIS A 4 19.55 32.38 2.94
CA HIS A 4 18.58 31.37 2.52
C HIS A 4 17.25 32.11 2.31
N ILE A 5 16.86 32.30 1.05
CA ILE A 5 15.55 32.83 0.71
C ILE A 5 14.66 31.62 0.50
N ASP A 6 13.67 31.45 1.38
CA ASP A 6 12.65 30.40 1.25
C ASP A 6 11.76 30.72 0.04
N HIS A 7 12.13 30.21 -1.12
CA HIS A 7 11.33 30.31 -2.34
C HIS A 7 10.20 29.29 -2.26
N ALA A 8 8.96 29.75 -2.34
CA ALA A 8 7.81 28.85 -2.49
C ALA A 8 7.85 28.26 -3.91
N PRO A 9 7.87 26.93 -4.08
CA PRO A 9 7.97 26.32 -5.41
C PRO A 9 6.76 26.70 -6.26
N SER A 10 7.03 27.26 -7.43
CA SER A 10 6.07 27.77 -8.42
C SER A 10 6.05 26.88 -9.66
N ILE A 11 5.03 27.03 -10.51
CA ILE A 11 4.94 26.30 -11.79
C ILE A 11 6.14 26.62 -12.71
N ALA A 12 6.73 27.81 -12.58
CA ALA A 12 7.92 28.21 -13.34
C ALA A 12 9.19 27.45 -12.91
N ASP A 13 9.21 26.91 -11.69
CA ASP A 13 10.32 26.11 -11.18
C ASP A 13 10.32 24.69 -11.79
N ALA A 14 9.15 24.18 -12.18
CA ALA A 14 9.01 22.87 -12.82
C ALA A 14 9.59 22.80 -14.24
N GLU A 15 9.79 23.96 -14.90
CA GLU A 15 10.40 24.06 -16.24
C GLU A 15 11.91 24.26 -16.19
N ASN A 16 12.50 24.40 -15.00
CA ASN A 16 13.94 24.57 -14.83
C ASN A 16 14.63 23.18 -14.91
N PRO A 17 15.58 22.95 -15.84
CA PRO A 17 16.31 21.67 -15.90
C PRO A 17 17.14 21.37 -14.64
N GLY A 18 17.31 22.34 -13.72
CA GLY A 18 17.87 22.10 -12.37
C GLY A 18 16.86 21.56 -11.34
N PHE A 19 15.59 21.39 -11.72
CA PHE A 19 14.54 20.72 -10.93
C PHE A 19 14.32 19.26 -11.35
N GLU A 20 15.23 18.68 -12.13
CA GLU A 20 15.43 17.23 -12.05
C GLU A 20 15.99 16.96 -10.66
N GLU A 21 15.11 16.57 -9.73
CA GLU A 21 15.50 16.07 -8.41
C GLU A 21 16.45 14.90 -8.66
N GLU A 22 17.76 15.18 -8.63
CA GLU A 22 18.80 14.19 -8.90
C GLU A 22 18.63 13.10 -7.86
N ILE A 23 17.98 12.00 -8.26
CA ILE A 23 17.67 10.91 -7.34
C ILE A 23 19.00 10.38 -6.85
N GLU A 24 19.29 10.64 -5.58
CA GLU A 24 20.56 10.24 -4.99
C GLU A 24 20.74 8.73 -5.22
N VAL A 25 21.87 8.34 -5.81
CA VAL A 25 22.16 6.93 -6.14
C VAL A 25 22.04 6.03 -4.89
N THR A 26 22.37 6.58 -3.72
CA THR A 26 22.16 5.92 -2.43
C THR A 26 20.69 5.60 -2.15
N ALA A 27 19.79 6.54 -2.46
CA ALA A 27 18.34 6.39 -2.26
C ALA A 27 17.76 5.32 -3.19
N SER A 28 18.13 5.34 -4.47
CA SER A 28 17.67 4.35 -5.45
C SER A 28 18.22 2.96 -5.16
N ALA A 29 19.50 2.84 -4.78
CA ALA A 29 20.09 1.57 -4.37
C ALA A 29 19.41 0.99 -3.13
N THR A 30 19.10 1.83 -2.13
CA THR A 30 18.48 1.38 -0.88
C THR A 30 17.04 0.96 -1.10
N SER A 31 16.22 1.83 -1.70
CA SER A 31 14.81 1.53 -1.99
C SER A 31 14.67 0.33 -2.94
N GLY A 32 15.48 0.26 -3.99
CA GLY A 32 15.54 -0.87 -4.90
C GLY A 32 15.91 -2.18 -4.18
N THR A 33 16.86 -2.15 -3.25
CA THR A 33 17.23 -3.34 -2.46
C THR A 33 16.11 -3.76 -1.51
N ILE A 34 15.42 -2.82 -0.86
CA ILE A 34 14.27 -3.11 0.01
C ILE A 34 13.16 -3.78 -0.78
N LEU A 35 12.79 -3.22 -1.94
CA LEU A 35 11.75 -3.77 -2.80
C LEU A 35 12.16 -5.14 -3.39
N TRP A 36 13.43 -5.30 -3.76
CA TRP A 36 13.96 -6.58 -4.22
C TRP A 36 13.89 -7.64 -3.12
N GLY A 37 14.30 -7.30 -1.89
CA GLY A 37 14.18 -8.19 -0.73
C GLY A 37 12.72 -8.54 -0.40
N PHE A 38 11.82 -7.56 -0.47
CA PHE A 38 10.39 -7.80 -0.33
C PHE A 38 9.86 -8.76 -1.40
N ALA A 39 10.23 -8.55 -2.67
CA ALA A 39 9.82 -9.42 -3.76
C ALA A 39 10.33 -10.86 -3.57
N LEU A 40 11.55 -11.03 -3.06
CA LEU A 40 12.13 -12.33 -2.76
C LEU A 40 11.32 -13.05 -1.68
N VAL A 41 11.05 -12.36 -0.57
CA VAL A 41 10.25 -12.91 0.53
C VAL A 41 8.84 -13.25 0.05
N ALA A 42 8.19 -12.35 -0.70
CA ALA A 42 6.85 -12.59 -1.25
C ALA A 42 6.82 -13.81 -2.18
N LEU A 43 7.84 -13.98 -3.03
CA LEU A 43 7.94 -15.14 -3.91
C LEU A 43 8.14 -16.45 -3.14
N LEU A 44 8.94 -16.43 -2.07
CA LEU A 44 9.13 -17.60 -1.20
C LEU A 44 7.87 -17.96 -0.41
N LEU A 45 7.05 -16.96 -0.05
CA LEU A 45 5.79 -17.15 0.66
C LEU A 45 4.63 -17.53 -0.26
N LEU A 46 4.80 -17.43 -1.58
CA LEU A 46 3.77 -17.67 -2.58
C LEU A 46 3.04 -19.02 -2.39
N PRO A 47 3.72 -20.17 -2.16
CA PRO A 47 3.04 -21.45 -1.95
C PRO A 47 2.15 -21.50 -0.70
N ILE A 48 2.42 -20.64 0.28
CA ILE A 48 1.66 -20.54 1.53
C ILE A 48 0.52 -19.52 1.36
N ALA A 49 0.77 -18.44 0.62
CA ALA A 49 -0.16 -17.35 0.39
C ALA A 49 -1.24 -17.69 -0.65
N THR A 50 -0.94 -18.59 -1.59
CA THR A 50 -1.88 -19.01 -2.63
C THR A 50 -2.33 -20.45 -2.41
N ARG A 51 -3.61 -20.72 -2.67
CA ARG A 51 -4.16 -22.07 -2.73
C ARG A 51 -4.68 -22.30 -4.13
N GLU A 52 -4.51 -23.51 -4.63
CA GLU A 52 -5.05 -23.92 -5.94
C GLU A 52 -6.56 -23.64 -6.00
N GLY A 53 -7.01 -23.24 -7.19
CA GLY A 53 -8.43 -23.01 -7.43
C GLY A 53 -9.25 -24.27 -7.14
N ARG A 54 -10.49 -24.12 -6.66
CA ARG A 54 -11.43 -25.25 -6.52
C ARG A 54 -11.88 -25.84 -7.87
N ARG A 55 -11.53 -25.16 -8.97
CA ARG A 55 -11.84 -25.53 -10.34
C ARG A 55 -10.51 -25.82 -11.03
N ASP A 56 -10.46 -26.89 -11.79
CA ASP A 56 -9.35 -27.20 -12.69
C ASP A 56 -9.35 -26.17 -13.83
N LEU A 57 -8.66 -25.06 -13.60
CA LEU A 57 -8.47 -23.98 -14.56
C LEU A 57 -7.05 -24.09 -15.12
N GLY A 58 -6.85 -23.71 -16.38
CA GLY A 58 -5.51 -23.73 -16.97
C GLY A 58 -4.51 -22.90 -16.18
N MET A 59 -3.21 -23.25 -16.25
CA MET A 59 -2.13 -22.67 -15.43
C MET A 59 -2.14 -21.13 -15.30
N PHE A 60 -2.50 -20.39 -16.36
CA PHE A 60 -2.55 -18.92 -16.36
C PHE A 60 -3.67 -18.33 -15.49
N GLN A 61 -4.63 -19.14 -15.05
CA GLN A 61 -5.75 -18.74 -14.20
C GLN A 61 -5.50 -19.14 -12.73
N GLU A 62 -4.44 -19.89 -12.46
CA GLU A 62 -4.08 -20.23 -11.08
C GLU A 62 -3.65 -18.96 -10.31
N PRO A 63 -4.08 -18.79 -9.05
CA PRO A 63 -3.79 -17.58 -8.26
C PRO A 63 -2.30 -17.27 -8.08
N TRP A 64 -1.44 -18.28 -8.22
CA TRP A 64 0.01 -18.17 -8.03
C TRP A 64 0.77 -17.70 -9.27
N PHE A 65 0.21 -17.90 -10.47
CA PHE A 65 0.95 -17.77 -11.73
C PHE A 65 1.41 -16.33 -12.02
N TRP A 66 0.49 -15.36 -11.98
CA TRP A 66 0.82 -13.97 -12.25
C TRP A 66 1.72 -13.33 -11.19
N PRO A 67 1.47 -13.53 -9.88
CA PRO A 67 2.39 -13.07 -8.86
C PRO A 67 3.78 -13.68 -9.00
N MET A 68 3.90 -14.99 -9.25
CA MET A 68 5.20 -15.64 -9.50
C MET A 68 5.94 -15.00 -10.67
N THR A 69 5.24 -14.76 -11.78
CA THR A 69 5.81 -14.18 -12.99
C THR A 69 6.30 -12.75 -12.74
N ALA A 70 5.45 -11.88 -12.18
CA ALA A 70 5.78 -10.49 -11.91
C ALA A 70 6.94 -10.36 -10.90
N LEU A 71 6.90 -11.13 -9.81
CA LEU A 71 7.95 -11.13 -8.80
C LEU A 71 9.27 -11.71 -9.36
N GLY A 72 9.20 -12.80 -10.14
CA GLY A 72 10.37 -13.41 -10.77
C GLY A 72 11.10 -12.45 -11.71
N PHE A 73 10.37 -11.79 -12.61
CA PHE A 73 10.95 -10.76 -13.48
C PHE A 73 11.49 -9.56 -12.69
N GLY A 74 10.76 -9.11 -11.65
CA GLY A 74 11.21 -8.04 -10.76
C GLY A 74 12.52 -8.38 -10.04
N LEU A 75 12.69 -9.63 -9.59
CA LEU A 75 13.92 -10.10 -8.96
C LEU A 75 15.09 -10.15 -9.94
N ILE A 76 14.86 -10.64 -11.15
CA ILE A 76 15.91 -10.69 -12.19
C ILE A 76 16.34 -9.27 -12.57
N GLY A 77 15.38 -8.40 -12.88
CA GLY A 77 15.65 -7.02 -13.29
C GLY A 77 16.27 -6.17 -12.16
N GLY A 78 15.87 -6.40 -10.91
CA GLY A 78 16.33 -5.65 -9.75
C GLY A 78 17.60 -6.19 -9.09
N ALA A 79 18.18 -7.30 -9.55
CA ALA A 79 19.31 -7.97 -8.89
C ALA A 79 20.55 -7.08 -8.74
N MET A 80 20.69 -6.02 -9.53
CA MET A 80 21.80 -5.09 -9.43
C MET A 80 21.74 -4.17 -8.19
N PHE A 81 20.55 -3.89 -7.65
CA PHE A 81 20.39 -2.99 -6.50
C PHE A 81 21.08 -3.49 -5.23
N PRO A 82 20.91 -4.75 -4.77
CA PRO A 82 21.62 -5.24 -3.58
C PRO A 82 23.14 -5.23 -3.79
N ILE A 83 23.62 -5.53 -5.00
CA ILE A 83 25.05 -5.49 -5.33
C ILE A 83 25.57 -4.04 -5.23
N LEU A 84 24.82 -3.08 -5.77
CA LEU A 84 25.15 -1.67 -5.71
C LEU A 84 25.15 -1.16 -4.26
N LEU A 85 24.15 -1.55 -3.46
CA LEU A 85 24.05 -1.17 -2.05
C LEU A 85 25.27 -1.63 -1.24
N VAL A 86 25.72 -2.88 -1.44
CA VAL A 86 26.92 -3.42 -0.76
C VAL A 86 28.20 -2.67 -1.16
N ARG A 87 28.25 -2.13 -2.38
CA ARG A 87 29.37 -1.28 -2.81
C ARG A 87 29.31 0.09 -2.12
N LEU A 88 28.15 0.74 -2.16
CA LEU A 88 27.94 2.07 -1.57
C LEU A 88 28.04 2.07 -0.04
N SER A 89 27.71 0.95 0.62
CA SER A 89 27.77 0.82 2.08
C SER A 89 29.19 0.92 2.64
N ARG A 90 30.22 0.86 1.79
CA ARG A 90 31.63 1.01 2.18
C ARG A 90 32.06 2.48 2.25
N ASP A 91 31.29 3.38 1.68
CA ASP A 91 31.63 4.80 1.67
C ASP A 91 31.40 5.45 3.05
N PRO A 92 32.32 6.33 3.49
CA PRO A 92 32.08 7.17 4.66
C PRO A 92 30.78 7.97 4.52
N GLY A 93 29.95 7.98 5.57
CA GLY A 93 28.70 8.75 5.58
C GLY A 93 27.51 8.11 4.86
N PHE A 94 27.63 6.88 4.36
CA PHE A 94 26.52 6.12 3.76
C PHE A 94 25.24 6.13 4.63
N GLY A 95 25.35 5.83 5.93
CA GLY A 95 24.19 5.79 6.82
C GLY A 95 23.46 7.14 6.93
N ARG A 96 24.18 8.26 6.90
CA ARG A 96 23.58 9.60 6.94
C ARG A 96 22.84 9.92 5.64
N ARG A 97 23.40 9.51 4.50
CA ARG A 97 22.78 9.61 3.18
C ARG A 97 21.51 8.78 3.07
N VAL A 98 21.52 7.55 3.57
CA VAL A 98 20.32 6.72 3.68
C VAL A 98 19.25 7.38 4.55
N LEU A 99 19.62 7.89 5.73
CA LEU A 99 18.63 8.55 6.60
C LEU A 99 18.02 9.79 5.95
N ALA A 100 18.84 10.60 5.28
CA ALA A 100 18.37 11.77 4.54
C ALA A 100 17.43 11.37 3.38
N ALA A 101 17.74 10.31 2.65
CA ALA A 101 16.94 9.80 1.54
C ALA A 101 15.52 9.35 1.94
N PHE A 102 15.32 8.95 3.20
CA PHE A 102 14.02 8.52 3.73
C PHE A 102 13.41 9.55 4.70
N GLU A 103 14.03 10.72 4.83
CA GLU A 103 13.50 11.81 5.63
C GLU A 103 12.14 12.24 5.07
N GLY A 104 11.15 12.42 5.95
CA GLY A 104 9.78 12.79 5.54
C GLY A 104 8.88 11.62 5.12
N MET A 105 9.37 10.38 4.95
CA MET A 105 8.53 9.23 4.61
C MET A 105 7.57 8.77 5.71
N GLY A 106 7.70 9.32 6.93
CA GLY A 106 6.90 8.92 8.09
C GLY A 106 5.39 8.99 7.85
N LYS A 107 4.90 9.99 7.10
CA LYS A 107 3.47 10.11 6.76
C LYS A 107 3.02 9.02 5.79
N SER A 108 3.80 8.72 4.77
CA SER A 108 3.52 7.63 3.82
C SER A 108 3.49 6.27 4.52
N LEU A 109 4.45 6.03 5.42
CA LEU A 109 4.49 4.82 6.26
C LEU A 109 3.27 4.72 7.18
N GLN A 110 2.81 5.83 7.77
CA GLN A 110 1.59 5.85 8.59
C GLN A 110 0.36 5.45 7.77
N TYR A 111 0.21 5.97 6.55
CA TYR A 111 -0.89 5.58 5.66
C TYR A 111 -0.81 4.11 5.23
N GLY A 112 0.39 3.62 4.91
CA GLY A 112 0.62 2.20 4.62
C GLY A 112 0.24 1.31 5.80
N ALA A 113 0.64 1.68 7.02
CA ALA A 113 0.27 0.95 8.24
C ALA A 113 -1.24 0.96 8.49
N ALA A 114 -1.91 2.10 8.29
CA ALA A 114 -3.37 2.18 8.40
C ALA A 114 -4.07 1.26 7.40
N PHE A 115 -3.54 1.13 6.18
CA PHE A 115 -4.06 0.21 5.17
C PHE A 115 -3.89 -1.26 5.58
N LEU A 116 -2.75 -1.64 6.17
CA LEU A 116 -2.55 -3.00 6.71
C LEU A 116 -3.54 -3.32 7.84
N VAL A 117 -3.79 -2.36 8.74
CA VAL A 117 -4.82 -2.50 9.79
C VAL A 117 -6.21 -2.67 9.16
N TYR A 118 -6.52 -1.93 8.10
CA TYR A 118 -7.77 -2.10 7.35
C TYR A 118 -7.91 -3.52 6.76
N LEU A 119 -6.87 -4.08 6.14
CA LEU A 119 -6.92 -5.45 5.60
C LEU A 119 -7.24 -6.48 6.70
N VAL A 120 -6.66 -6.31 7.89
CA VAL A 120 -7.00 -7.15 9.04
C VAL A 120 -8.44 -6.92 9.46
N ALA A 121 -8.87 -5.65 9.62
CA ALA A 121 -10.21 -5.29 10.02
C ALA A 121 -11.29 -5.89 9.10
N VAL A 122 -11.06 -5.95 7.78
CA VAL A 122 -12.02 -6.55 6.82
C VAL A 122 -12.36 -7.99 7.20
N ASN A 123 -11.40 -8.78 7.67
CA ASN A 123 -11.64 -10.16 8.10
C ASN A 123 -12.51 -10.23 9.37
N TYR A 124 -12.36 -9.26 10.28
CA TYR A 124 -13.03 -9.28 11.58
C TYR A 124 -14.37 -8.56 11.59
N LEU A 125 -14.51 -7.43 10.88
CA LEU A 125 -15.65 -6.52 10.91
C LEU A 125 -16.43 -6.48 9.59
N GLY A 126 -15.87 -7.01 8.50
CA GLY A 126 -16.49 -7.00 7.18
C GLY A 126 -16.05 -5.79 6.36
N PHE A 127 -16.26 -5.87 5.05
CA PHE A 127 -15.78 -4.87 4.10
C PHE A 127 -16.38 -3.49 4.36
N THR A 128 -17.70 -3.42 4.56
CA THR A 128 -18.42 -2.14 4.70
C THR A 128 -18.01 -1.38 5.96
N ILE A 129 -18.05 -2.03 7.13
CA ILE A 129 -17.68 -1.39 8.41
C ILE A 129 -16.20 -1.00 8.40
N SER A 130 -15.32 -1.89 7.91
CA SER A 130 -13.89 -1.61 7.85
C SER A 130 -13.57 -0.44 6.92
N SER A 131 -14.27 -0.33 5.78
CA SER A 131 -14.08 0.77 4.84
C SER A 131 -14.51 2.12 5.43
N ILE A 132 -15.60 2.13 6.21
CA ILE A 132 -16.06 3.33 6.92
C ILE A 132 -15.00 3.74 7.94
N LEU A 133 -14.61 2.82 8.84
CA LEU A 133 -13.61 3.12 9.87
C LEU A 133 -12.27 3.56 9.26
N PHE A 134 -11.84 2.91 8.18
CA PHE A 134 -10.60 3.24 7.48
C PHE A 134 -10.63 4.64 6.88
N MET A 135 -11.68 5.01 6.13
CA MET A 135 -11.76 6.37 5.58
C MET A 135 -11.89 7.44 6.65
N GLN A 136 -12.61 7.18 7.76
CA GLN A 136 -12.63 8.12 8.87
C GLN A 136 -11.25 8.27 9.52
N ALA A 137 -10.50 7.17 9.66
CA ALA A 137 -9.12 7.22 10.17
C ALA A 137 -8.21 8.00 9.22
N LEU A 138 -8.28 7.75 7.90
CA LEU A 138 -7.51 8.50 6.90
C LEU A 138 -7.83 9.98 6.92
N TYR A 139 -9.11 10.33 7.03
CA TYR A 139 -9.54 11.71 7.20
C TYR A 139 -8.88 12.35 8.43
N LEU A 140 -8.93 11.70 9.59
CA LEU A 140 -8.30 12.22 10.81
C LEU A 140 -6.78 12.37 10.67
N MET A 141 -6.12 11.43 9.98
CA MET A 141 -4.68 11.45 9.72
C MET A 141 -4.25 12.55 8.73
N SER A 142 -5.14 12.91 7.79
CA SER A 142 -4.90 13.93 6.76
C SER A 142 -4.78 15.35 7.31
N GLY A 143 -5.26 15.60 8.53
CA GLY A 143 -5.25 16.93 9.13
C GLY A 143 -6.30 17.90 8.53
N LEU A 144 -7.23 17.41 7.71
CA LEU A 144 -8.33 18.20 7.17
C LEU A 144 -9.21 18.75 8.32
N ARG A 145 -9.38 20.07 8.37
CA ARG A 145 -10.13 20.76 9.42
C ARG A 145 -11.52 21.17 8.96
N GLY A 146 -12.51 21.04 9.84
CA GLY A 146 -13.90 21.49 9.62
C GLY A 146 -14.92 20.34 9.60
N GLY A 147 -16.15 20.63 10.04
CA GLY A 147 -17.20 19.62 10.27
C GLY A 147 -17.80 18.97 9.02
N ARG A 148 -17.49 19.46 7.81
CA ARG A 148 -17.98 18.87 6.55
C ARG A 148 -17.22 17.61 6.11
N TRP A 149 -15.92 17.55 6.40
CA TRP A 149 -15.05 16.48 5.94
C TRP A 149 -15.40 15.07 6.42
N PRO A 150 -15.84 14.84 7.69
CA PRO A 150 -16.26 13.50 8.09
C PRO A 150 -17.47 12.99 7.27
N TRP A 151 -18.35 13.89 6.82
CA TRP A 151 -19.49 13.53 5.96
C TRP A 151 -19.08 13.27 4.52
N VAL A 152 -18.12 14.04 3.98
CA VAL A 152 -17.56 13.79 2.64
C VAL A 152 -16.85 12.43 2.62
N ALA A 153 -16.04 12.13 3.63
CA ALA A 153 -15.39 10.84 3.77
C ALA A 153 -16.40 9.69 3.82
N LEU A 154 -17.47 9.83 4.62
CA LEU A 154 -18.56 8.87 4.68
C LEU A 154 -19.25 8.66 3.32
N ALA A 155 -19.56 9.76 2.61
CA ALA A 155 -20.23 9.70 1.30
C ALA A 155 -19.35 9.02 0.25
N VAL A 156 -18.04 9.31 0.24
CA VAL A 156 -17.06 8.65 -0.64
C VAL A 156 -16.99 7.16 -0.32
N THR A 157 -16.89 6.79 0.95
CA THR A 157 -16.90 5.36 1.35
C THR A 157 -18.17 4.67 0.88
N PHE A 158 -19.34 5.31 1.05
CA PHE A 158 -20.61 4.72 0.62
C PHE A 158 -20.64 4.49 -0.89
N ALA A 159 -20.16 5.46 -1.68
CA ALA A 159 -20.04 5.30 -3.13
C ALA A 159 -19.09 4.14 -3.51
N ILE A 160 -17.95 4.02 -2.83
CA ILE A 160 -16.99 2.92 -3.02
C ILE A 160 -17.63 1.57 -2.69
N VAL A 161 -18.28 1.46 -1.54
CA VAL A 161 -18.94 0.22 -1.11
C VAL A 161 -20.03 -0.18 -2.11
N LEU A 162 -20.84 0.78 -2.58
CA LEU A 162 -21.87 0.53 -3.58
C LEU A 162 -21.26 0.07 -4.91
N ALA A 163 -20.19 0.71 -5.37
CA ALA A 163 -19.51 0.33 -6.62
C ALA A 163 -18.99 -1.12 -6.55
N PHE A 164 -18.35 -1.51 -5.45
CA PHE A 164 -17.79 -2.86 -5.29
C PHE A 164 -18.85 -3.93 -5.04
N ARG A 165 -19.86 -3.65 -4.21
CA ARG A 165 -20.88 -4.65 -3.84
C ARG A 165 -22.03 -4.73 -4.82
N VAL A 166 -22.54 -3.58 -5.28
CA VAL A 166 -23.70 -3.53 -6.19
C VAL A 166 -23.27 -3.45 -7.64
N GLY A 167 -22.20 -2.70 -7.94
CA GLY A 167 -21.71 -2.55 -9.32
C GLY A 167 -20.94 -3.77 -9.82
N LEU A 168 -20.02 -4.30 -9.00
CA LEU A 168 -19.09 -5.36 -9.39
C LEU A 168 -19.42 -6.74 -8.79
N ASP A 169 -20.43 -6.82 -7.92
CA ASP A 169 -20.85 -8.05 -7.21
C ASP A 169 -19.66 -8.82 -6.58
N ILE A 170 -18.71 -8.07 -6.00
CA ILE A 170 -17.55 -8.70 -5.37
C ILE A 170 -17.99 -9.38 -4.08
N TRP A 171 -17.74 -10.68 -4.02
CA TRP A 171 -17.94 -11.48 -2.83
C TRP A 171 -16.81 -11.23 -1.82
N PHE A 172 -17.19 -10.94 -0.57
CA PHE A 172 -16.26 -10.85 0.55
C PHE A 172 -16.59 -11.92 1.60
N PRO A 173 -15.59 -12.38 2.36
CA PRO A 173 -15.81 -13.37 3.41
C PRO A 173 -16.74 -12.81 4.51
N VAL A 174 -17.59 -13.68 5.06
CA VAL A 174 -18.44 -13.35 6.20
C VAL A 174 -17.54 -13.00 7.40
N PRO A 175 -17.71 -11.82 8.01
CA PRO A 175 -16.80 -11.38 9.05
C PRO A 175 -16.95 -12.16 10.36
N VAL A 176 -15.83 -12.35 11.06
CA VAL A 176 -15.75 -13.21 12.25
C VAL A 176 -16.73 -12.77 13.34
N PHE A 177 -16.95 -11.46 13.54
CA PHE A 177 -17.84 -11.00 14.61
C PHE A 177 -19.31 -11.44 14.42
N LEU A 178 -19.74 -11.73 13.19
CA LEU A 178 -21.11 -12.22 12.94
C LEU A 178 -21.31 -13.66 13.43
N GLN A 179 -20.23 -14.40 13.71
CA GLN A 179 -20.32 -15.74 14.31
C GLN A 179 -20.89 -15.72 15.73
N PHE A 180 -20.90 -14.56 16.40
CA PHE A 180 -21.52 -14.38 17.73
C PHE A 180 -23.03 -14.11 17.67
N PHE A 181 -23.61 -13.94 16.48
CA PHE A 181 -25.03 -13.67 16.29
C PHE A 181 -25.78 -14.91 15.76
N PRO A 182 -27.12 -14.97 15.93
CA PRO A 182 -27.93 -16.01 15.32
C PRO A 182 -27.73 -16.06 13.80
N ALA A 183 -27.79 -17.27 13.23
CA ALA A 183 -27.56 -17.50 11.79
C ALA A 183 -28.47 -16.65 10.87
N SER A 184 -29.67 -16.29 11.33
CA SER A 184 -30.58 -15.38 10.62
C SER A 184 -30.00 -13.97 10.45
N VAL A 185 -29.32 -13.44 11.47
CA VAL A 185 -28.65 -12.13 11.44
C VAL A 185 -27.39 -12.21 10.59
N GLY A 186 -26.60 -13.27 10.75
CA GLY A 186 -25.40 -13.50 9.93
C GLY A 186 -25.70 -13.61 8.43
N ASN A 187 -26.76 -14.33 8.05
CA ASN A 187 -27.17 -14.47 6.65
C ASN A 187 -27.76 -13.17 6.07
N PHE A 188 -28.49 -12.40 6.87
CA PHE A 188 -29.01 -11.10 6.43
C PHE A 188 -27.90 -10.06 6.26
N MET A 189 -26.99 -9.96 7.24
CA MET A 189 -25.93 -8.95 7.23
C MET A 189 -24.75 -9.34 6.34
N GLY A 190 -24.45 -10.63 6.15
CA GLY A 190 -23.35 -11.10 5.31
C GLY A 190 -23.48 -10.75 3.83
N GLY A 191 -24.70 -10.42 3.37
CA GLY A 191 -24.92 -9.87 2.03
C GLY A 191 -24.43 -8.43 1.86
N TYR A 192 -24.32 -7.67 2.95
CA TYR A 192 -24.04 -6.23 2.93
C TYR A 192 -22.76 -5.81 3.68
N LEU A 193 -22.26 -6.67 4.59
CA LEU A 193 -21.01 -6.49 5.33
C LEU A 193 -19.88 -7.28 4.70
#